data_AF-W2PX37-F1
#
_entry.id   AF-W2PX37-F1
#
_cell.length_a   1.000
_cell.length_b   1.000
_cell.length_c   1.000
_cell.angle_alpha   90.00
_cell.angle_beta   90.00
_cell.angle_gamma   90.00
#
_symmetry.space_group_name_H-M   'P 1'
#
loop_
_entity.id
_entity.type
_entity.pdbx_description
1 polymer ?
#
loop_
_entity_poly.entity_id
_entity_poly.type
_entity_poly.pdbx_seq_one_letter_code
_entity_poly.pdbx_strand_id
1 'polypeptide(L)'
;MSSCWLVVREMCFVDGMLKNWCRFRNLAVGVDEPIPGAVIAPGGREILRFREVSSFVLMPDFALDVRRRCSLMGTPNSSITANNDQLRTCSPTENRVSPEQVVTVIPDRIRKNIPVTPLREILSSPQTPRKFHCWARVRSIWPNDIEKICKPKSGNSDEFIYSFALTVEEGSESLSIIVYGKDAEHFLHGIPPCDLSSSTSSKTLLEKRFAALLKASNAFHWCIKSYSVSLPSGRSVCPGTAVRYRLFDTLLQCS
;
A
#
# COMPACT_ATOMS: atom_id res chain seq x y z
N MET A 1 -34.44 25.11 -17.59
CA MET A 1 -32.97 25.31 -17.64
C MET A 1 -32.32 24.00 -18.05
N SER A 2 -31.59 23.99 -19.17
CA SER A 2 -30.86 22.82 -19.65
C SER A 2 -29.74 22.45 -18.68
N SER A 3 -29.49 21.14 -18.51
CA SER A 3 -28.40 20.65 -17.66
C SER A 3 -27.05 20.96 -18.33
N CYS A 4 -26.09 21.48 -17.57
CA CYS A 4 -24.69 21.68 -17.97
C CYS A 4 -23.92 20.35 -18.08
N TRP A 5 -24.60 19.20 -18.08
CA TRP A 5 -24.01 17.86 -18.19
C TRP A 5 -23.10 17.71 -19.42
N LEU A 6 -23.47 18.32 -20.55
CA LEU A 6 -22.64 18.28 -21.76
C LEU A 6 -21.26 18.88 -21.51
N VAL A 7 -21.17 19.98 -20.77
CA VAL A 7 -19.89 20.63 -20.41
C VAL A 7 -19.06 19.72 -19.50
N VAL A 8 -19.68 19.08 -18.51
CA VAL A 8 -18.99 18.12 -17.62
C VAL A 8 -18.42 16.94 -18.42
N ARG A 9 -19.16 16.48 -19.42
CA ARG A 9 -18.73 15.39 -20.32
C ARG A 9 -17.61 15.81 -21.26
N GLU A 10 -17.72 16.98 -21.89
CA GLU A 10 -16.72 17.50 -22.84
C GLU A 10 -15.40 17.84 -22.15
N MET A 11 -15.45 18.27 -20.89
CA MET A 11 -14.25 18.52 -20.06
C MET A 11 -13.65 17.23 -19.47
N CYS A 12 -14.11 16.06 -19.88
CA CYS A 12 -13.59 14.74 -19.48
C CYS A 12 -13.64 14.46 -17.96
N PHE A 13 -14.54 15.11 -17.21
CA PHE A 13 -14.66 14.89 -15.77
C PHE A 13 -15.45 13.63 -15.38
N VAL A 14 -16.19 13.05 -16.34
CA VAL A 14 -17.08 11.91 -16.11
C VAL A 14 -16.32 10.68 -15.59
N ASP A 15 -15.16 10.38 -16.17
CA ASP A 15 -14.34 9.24 -15.75
C ASP A 15 -13.88 9.37 -14.30
N GLY A 16 -13.48 10.58 -13.90
CA GLY A 16 -13.10 10.88 -12.53
C GLY A 16 -14.28 10.71 -11.57
N MET A 17 -15.47 11.15 -11.99
CA MET A 17 -16.68 11.06 -11.18
C MET A 17 -17.19 9.63 -10.99
N LEU A 18 -16.99 8.75 -11.98
CA LEU A 18 -17.41 7.34 -11.90
C LEU A 18 -16.45 6.47 -11.08
N LYS A 19 -15.17 6.85 -11.02
CA LYS A 19 -14.11 6.08 -10.35
C LYS A 19 -13.82 6.53 -8.93
N ASN A 20 -14.24 7.75 -8.56
CA ASN A 20 -13.90 8.35 -7.27
C ASN A 20 -15.15 8.85 -6.53
N TRP A 21 -15.07 8.93 -5.21
CA TRP A 21 -16.08 9.59 -4.41
C TRP A 21 -16.19 11.06 -4.79
N CYS A 22 -17.42 11.56 -4.95
CA CYS A 22 -17.66 12.94 -5.33
C CYS A 22 -18.50 13.65 -4.28
N ARG A 23 -18.13 14.89 -3.98
CA ARG A 23 -18.97 15.81 -3.23
C ARG A 23 -19.55 16.84 -4.17
N PHE A 24 -20.85 16.77 -4.40
CA PHE A 24 -21.59 17.73 -5.21
C PHE A 24 -22.12 18.87 -4.34
N ARG A 25 -22.11 20.09 -4.86
CA ARG A 25 -22.74 21.28 -4.29
C ARG A 25 -23.69 21.89 -5.32
N ASN A 26 -24.83 22.39 -4.85
CA ASN A 26 -25.86 23.01 -5.69
C ASN A 26 -26.32 22.10 -6.86
N LEU A 27 -26.28 20.78 -6.67
CA LEU A 27 -26.78 19.82 -7.65
C LEU A 27 -28.30 19.70 -7.50
N ALA A 28 -29.02 19.81 -8.61
CA ALA A 28 -30.48 19.70 -8.57
C ALA A 28 -30.90 18.25 -8.81
N VAL A 29 -31.85 17.77 -8.01
CA VAL A 29 -32.50 16.48 -8.22
C VAL A 29 -33.84 16.73 -8.90
N GLY A 30 -34.10 16.04 -10.00
CA GLY A 30 -35.39 16.04 -10.69
C GLY A 30 -35.92 14.62 -10.80
N VAL A 31 -37.21 14.50 -11.07
CA VAL A 31 -37.84 13.23 -11.45
C VAL A 31 -38.06 13.28 -12.95
N ASP A 32 -37.80 12.17 -13.65
CA ASP A 32 -38.11 12.08 -15.07
C ASP A 32 -39.62 12.16 -15.25
N GLU A 33 -40.12 13.12 -16.05
CA GLU A 33 -41.52 13.07 -16.47
C GLU A 33 -41.66 11.94 -17.49
N PRO A 34 -42.61 11.01 -17.32
CA PRO A 34 -42.73 9.87 -18.20
C PRO A 34 -42.99 10.31 -19.64
N ILE A 35 -42.17 9.82 -20.57
CA ILE A 35 -42.41 9.95 -22.00
C ILE A 35 -43.76 9.25 -22.30
N PRO A 36 -44.73 9.91 -22.99
CA PRO A 36 -46.03 9.30 -23.26
C PRO A 36 -45.86 8.00 -24.07
N GLY A 37 -46.23 6.86 -23.48
CA GLY A 37 -46.29 5.56 -24.17
C GLY A 37 -45.26 4.51 -23.78
N ALA A 38 -44.32 4.79 -22.85
CA ALA A 38 -43.38 3.77 -22.36
C ALA A 38 -43.91 3.06 -21.10
N VAL A 39 -43.86 1.72 -21.09
CA VAL A 39 -44.27 0.88 -19.95
C VAL A 39 -43.35 1.18 -18.75
N ILE A 40 -43.94 1.69 -17.67
CA ILE A 40 -43.24 2.15 -16.46
C ILE A 40 -42.85 0.93 -15.62
N ALA A 41 -41.54 0.71 -15.44
CA ALA A 41 -41.05 -0.14 -14.35
C ALA A 41 -41.26 0.58 -13.00
N PRO A 42 -41.70 -0.11 -11.93
CA PRO A 42 -41.96 0.52 -10.64
C PRO A 42 -40.65 0.99 -10.02
N GLY A 43 -40.50 2.31 -9.89
CA GLY A 43 -39.30 2.97 -9.37
C GLY A 43 -38.87 4.09 -10.30
N GLY A 44 -39.42 5.30 -10.09
CA GLY A 44 -39.05 6.49 -10.86
C GLY A 44 -37.54 6.73 -10.82
N ARG A 45 -36.93 7.03 -11.97
CA ARG A 45 -35.51 7.36 -12.02
C ARG A 45 -35.32 8.80 -11.54
N GLU A 46 -34.59 8.95 -10.44
CA GLU A 46 -34.11 10.25 -9.99
C GLU A 46 -32.99 10.72 -10.91
N ILE A 47 -33.13 11.92 -11.48
CA ILE A 47 -32.17 12.52 -12.39
C ILE A 47 -31.43 13.65 -11.70
N LEU A 48 -30.11 13.57 -11.72
CA LEU A 48 -29.23 14.63 -11.25
C LEU A 48 -28.96 15.63 -12.38
N ARG A 49 -29.25 16.90 -12.15
CA ARG A 49 -29.10 18.00 -13.09
C ARG A 49 -28.00 18.96 -12.63
N PHE A 50 -26.98 19.12 -13.47
CA PHE A 50 -25.91 20.10 -13.27
C PHE A 50 -26.40 21.46 -13.75
N ARG A 51 -26.44 22.44 -12.84
CA ARG A 51 -26.70 23.84 -13.15
C ARG A 51 -25.36 24.57 -13.33
N GLU A 52 -25.41 25.78 -13.86
CA GLU A 52 -24.22 26.63 -14.01
C GLU A 52 -23.50 26.89 -12.68
N VAL A 53 -24.26 26.98 -11.58
CA VAL A 53 -23.74 27.15 -10.21
C VAL A 53 -23.44 25.83 -9.49
N SER A 54 -23.61 24.69 -10.15
CA SER A 54 -23.26 23.39 -9.59
C SER A 54 -21.76 23.20 -9.62
N SER A 55 -21.20 22.70 -8.52
CA SER A 55 -19.79 22.33 -8.44
C SER A 55 -19.66 20.94 -7.85
N PHE A 56 -18.55 20.27 -8.17
CA PHE A 56 -18.22 19.00 -7.55
C PHE A 56 -16.73 18.95 -7.22
N VAL A 57 -16.40 18.14 -6.23
CA VAL A 57 -15.02 17.89 -5.81
C VAL A 57 -14.81 16.39 -5.71
N LEU A 58 -13.74 15.90 -6.33
CA LEU A 58 -13.28 14.51 -6.16
C LEU A 58 -12.69 14.38 -4.76
N MET A 59 -13.22 13.45 -4.00
CA MET A 59 -12.84 13.19 -2.62
C MET A 59 -11.81 12.07 -2.56
N PRO A 60 -10.68 12.26 -1.88
CA PRO A 60 -9.71 11.20 -1.70
C PRO A 60 -10.23 10.12 -0.74
N ASP A 61 -9.82 8.88 -0.91
CA ASP A 61 -10.27 7.73 -0.10
C ASP A 61 -9.91 7.85 1.39
N PHE A 62 -8.90 8.67 1.72
CA PHE A 62 -8.53 8.92 3.11
C PHE A 62 -9.44 9.94 3.82
N ALA A 63 -10.33 10.63 3.09
CA ALA A 63 -11.26 11.56 3.69
C ALA A 63 -12.18 10.83 4.69
N LEU A 64 -12.36 11.41 5.87
CA LEU A 64 -13.07 10.75 6.99
C LEU A 64 -14.52 10.40 6.64
N ASP A 65 -15.20 11.21 5.83
CA ASP A 65 -16.55 10.97 5.35
C ASP A 65 -16.63 9.81 4.35
N VAL A 66 -15.64 9.71 3.45
CA VAL A 66 -15.50 8.59 2.51
C VAL A 66 -15.27 7.29 3.27
N ARG A 67 -14.31 7.27 4.21
CA ARG A 67 -14.04 6.09 5.05
C ARG A 67 -15.29 5.61 5.79
N ARG A 68 -16.04 6.52 6.41
CA ARG A 68 -17.29 6.19 7.11
C ARG A 68 -18.34 5.60 6.18
N ARG A 69 -18.53 6.15 4.98
CA ARG A 69 -19.50 5.64 4.00
C ARG A 69 -19.10 4.27 3.46
N CYS A 70 -17.82 4.04 3.19
CA CYS A 70 -17.32 2.73 2.81
C CYS A 70 -17.58 1.68 3.90
N SER A 71 -17.41 2.04 5.18
CA SER A 71 -17.76 1.15 6.30
C SER A 71 -19.26 0.83 6.36
N LEU A 72 -20.12 1.80 6.04
CA LEU A 72 -21.58 1.59 6.04
C LEU A 72 -22.05 0.74 4.85
N MET A 73 -21.46 0.91 3.66
CA MET A 73 -21.80 0.10 2.48
C MET A 73 -21.24 -1.33 2.54
N GLY A 74 -20.22 -1.58 3.35
CA GLY A 74 -19.67 -2.91 3.63
C GLY A 74 -20.50 -3.74 4.63
N THR A 75 -21.56 -3.17 5.20
CA THR A 75 -22.47 -3.89 6.09
C THR A 75 -23.71 -4.29 5.27
N PRO A 76 -24.03 -5.59 5.09
CA PRO A 76 -25.30 -5.95 4.48
C PRO A 76 -26.43 -5.38 5.34
N ASN A 77 -27.31 -4.60 4.71
CA ASN A 77 -28.45 -3.95 5.34
C ASN A 77 -29.25 -4.95 6.20
N SER A 78 -29.16 -4.89 7.53
CA SER A 78 -30.20 -5.43 8.40
C SER A 78 -31.36 -4.43 8.47
N SER A 79 -32.09 -4.29 7.38
CA SER A 79 -33.43 -3.74 7.42
C SER A 79 -34.39 -4.84 7.87
N ILE A 80 -34.66 -4.85 9.17
CA ILE A 80 -35.92 -5.21 9.84
C ILE A 80 -36.85 -6.17 9.05
N THR A 81 -36.85 -7.44 9.47
CA THR A 81 -38.08 -8.23 9.56
C THR A 81 -37.96 -9.18 10.75
N ALA A 82 -38.84 -8.99 11.73
CA ALA A 82 -39.07 -9.94 12.80
C ALA A 82 -39.65 -11.24 12.21
N ASN A 83 -39.06 -12.40 12.56
CA ASN A 83 -39.78 -13.58 13.05
C ASN A 83 -38.84 -14.78 13.26
N ASN A 84 -38.91 -15.29 14.49
CA ASN A 84 -38.81 -16.67 14.99
C ASN A 84 -37.86 -17.73 14.39
N ASP A 85 -37.19 -18.34 15.36
CA ASP A 85 -36.97 -19.77 15.59
C ASP A 85 -35.93 -20.57 14.77
N GLN A 86 -34.89 -20.90 15.54
CA GLN A 86 -34.29 -22.23 15.74
C GLN A 86 -33.40 -22.91 14.68
N LEU A 87 -32.33 -23.48 15.28
CA LEU A 87 -31.52 -24.64 14.90
C LEU A 87 -30.23 -24.42 14.10
N ARG A 88 -29.13 -24.54 14.86
CA ARG A 88 -27.81 -25.17 14.59
C ARG A 88 -27.45 -25.39 13.12
N THR A 89 -26.22 -24.99 12.75
CA THR A 89 -25.08 -25.90 12.48
C THR A 89 -23.80 -25.06 12.34
N CYS A 90 -22.77 -25.39 13.12
CA CYS A 90 -21.43 -24.84 12.96
C CYS A 90 -20.83 -25.33 11.64
N SER A 91 -20.51 -24.41 10.73
CA SER A 91 -19.54 -24.62 9.65
C SER A 91 -18.39 -23.64 9.83
N PRO A 92 -17.15 -24.01 9.48
CA PRO A 92 -16.00 -23.14 9.69
C PRO A 92 -16.09 -22.00 8.67
N THR A 93 -16.57 -20.84 9.12
CA THR A 93 -16.39 -19.59 8.39
C THR A 93 -14.89 -19.35 8.29
N GLU A 94 -14.33 -19.60 7.11
CA GLU A 94 -13.09 -18.99 6.68
C GLU A 94 -13.20 -17.50 6.98
N ASN A 95 -12.45 -17.06 7.98
CA ASN A 95 -12.34 -15.66 8.32
C ASN A 95 -11.87 -14.92 7.06
N ARG A 96 -12.77 -14.22 6.38
CA ARG A 96 -12.43 -13.11 5.49
C ARG A 96 -11.85 -12.00 6.36
N VAL A 97 -10.61 -12.21 6.79
CA VAL A 97 -9.75 -11.18 7.35
C VAL A 97 -9.58 -10.18 6.21
N SER A 98 -10.09 -8.96 6.41
CA SER A 98 -9.77 -7.83 5.55
C SER A 98 -8.26 -7.81 5.30
N PRO A 99 -7.78 -7.71 4.05
CA PRO A 99 -6.34 -7.75 3.79
C PRO A 99 -5.69 -6.65 4.63
N GLU A 100 -4.79 -7.03 5.54
CA GLU A 100 -4.00 -6.07 6.31
C GLU A 100 -3.37 -5.10 5.31
N GLN A 101 -3.74 -3.83 5.44
CA GLN A 101 -3.19 -2.82 4.57
C GLN A 101 -1.80 -2.50 5.07
N VAL A 102 -0.82 -2.75 4.22
CA VAL A 102 0.58 -2.42 4.49
C VAL A 102 0.93 -1.18 3.72
N VAL A 103 1.61 -0.25 4.39
CA VAL A 103 2.15 0.97 3.80
C VAL A 103 3.55 1.22 4.37
N THR A 104 4.44 1.75 3.53
CA THR A 104 5.72 2.28 4.01
C THR A 104 5.58 3.78 4.27
N VAL A 105 6.13 4.22 5.39
CA VAL A 105 6.15 5.62 5.80
C VAL A 105 7.59 6.10 5.77
N ILE A 106 7.84 7.18 5.03
CA ILE A 106 9.13 7.87 4.98
C ILE A 106 8.98 9.28 5.59
N PRO A 107 10.04 9.87 6.15
CA PRO A 107 9.99 11.22 6.71
C PRO A 107 9.50 12.26 5.71
N ASP A 108 8.65 13.17 6.19
CA ASP A 108 8.11 14.30 5.41
C ASP A 108 9.20 15.13 4.72
N ARG A 109 10.33 15.33 5.39
CA ARG A 109 11.48 16.07 4.83
C ARG A 109 12.03 15.41 3.55
N ILE A 110 11.97 14.09 3.45
CA ILE A 110 12.43 13.33 2.28
C ILE A 110 11.32 13.35 1.24
N ARG A 111 10.09 13.03 1.66
CA ARG A 111 8.94 12.95 0.77
C ARG A 111 8.65 14.25 0.01
N LYS A 112 8.85 15.40 0.66
CA LYS A 112 8.58 16.74 0.08
C LYS A 112 9.75 17.30 -0.73
N ASN A 113 10.99 17.00 -0.34
CA ASN A 113 12.18 17.67 -0.90
C ASN A 113 13.00 16.79 -1.84
N ILE A 114 12.85 15.46 -1.79
CA ILE A 114 13.66 14.54 -2.59
C ILE A 114 12.75 13.86 -3.63
N PRO A 115 12.99 14.09 -4.93
CA PRO A 115 12.18 13.48 -5.98
C PRO A 115 12.36 11.95 -5.99
N VAL A 116 11.31 11.26 -6.43
CA VAL A 116 11.37 9.81 -6.66
C VAL A 116 12.34 9.54 -7.81
N THR A 117 13.37 8.74 -7.55
CA THR A 117 14.38 8.30 -8.52
C THR A 117 13.99 6.91 -9.04
N PRO A 118 13.85 6.71 -10.36
CA PRO A 118 13.57 5.40 -10.95
C PRO A 118 14.69 4.38 -10.69
N LEU A 119 14.35 3.09 -10.56
CA LEU A 119 15.33 2.04 -10.30
C LEU A 119 16.42 1.97 -11.37
N ARG A 120 16.08 2.20 -12.64
CA ARG A 120 17.05 2.24 -13.74
C ARG A 120 18.14 3.29 -13.52
N GLU A 121 17.76 4.48 -13.04
CA GLU A 121 18.71 5.58 -12.79
C GLU A 121 19.58 5.27 -11.57
N ILE A 122 19.00 4.64 -10.53
CA ILE A 122 19.73 4.21 -9.34
C ILE A 122 20.80 3.17 -9.71
N LEU A 123 20.41 2.14 -10.47
CA LEU A 123 21.31 1.08 -10.93
C LEU A 123 22.43 1.61 -11.84
N SER A 124 22.16 2.65 -12.62
CA SER A 124 23.13 3.26 -13.54
C SER A 124 23.94 4.40 -12.90
N SER A 125 23.77 4.67 -11.61
CA SER A 125 24.35 5.86 -10.99
C SER A 125 25.88 5.76 -10.89
N PRO A 126 26.64 6.72 -11.43
CA PRO A 126 28.10 6.70 -11.37
C PRO A 126 28.63 7.09 -9.97
N GLN A 127 27.78 7.69 -9.13
CA GLN A 127 28.18 8.25 -7.84
C GLN A 127 27.79 7.32 -6.69
N THR A 128 28.79 6.76 -6.01
CA THR A 128 28.62 5.95 -4.79
C THR A 128 29.64 6.42 -3.75
N PRO A 129 29.24 6.68 -2.48
CA PRO A 129 27.91 6.49 -1.90
C PRO A 129 26.93 7.63 -2.21
N ARG A 130 25.63 7.29 -2.37
CA ARG A 130 24.54 8.25 -2.60
C ARG A 130 23.24 7.77 -1.95
N LYS A 131 22.37 8.70 -1.57
CA LYS A 131 21.03 8.41 -1.04
C LYS A 131 19.98 8.65 -2.12
N PHE A 132 18.99 7.77 -2.16
CA PHE A 132 17.89 7.80 -3.12
C PHE A 132 16.56 7.58 -2.42
N HIS A 133 15.51 8.08 -3.06
CA HIS A 133 14.13 7.85 -2.71
C HIS A 133 13.48 7.20 -3.93
N CYS A 134 13.02 5.94 -3.84
CA CYS A 134 12.39 5.25 -4.97
C CYS A 134 10.98 4.76 -4.63
N TRP A 135 10.22 4.45 -5.68
CA TRP A 135 8.86 3.92 -5.60
C TRP A 135 8.82 2.55 -6.29
N ALA A 136 8.78 1.47 -5.53
CA ALA A 136 8.90 0.12 -6.07
C ALA A 136 8.05 -0.90 -5.31
N ARG A 137 7.62 -1.96 -5.98
CA ARG A 137 6.85 -3.06 -5.38
C ARG A 137 7.79 -4.09 -4.76
N VAL A 138 7.40 -4.71 -3.66
CA VAL A 138 8.17 -5.84 -3.10
C VAL A 138 7.88 -7.10 -3.90
N ARG A 139 8.94 -7.78 -4.33
CA ARG A 139 8.87 -9.06 -5.04
C ARG A 139 9.17 -10.24 -4.13
N SER A 140 10.23 -10.15 -3.34
CA SER A 140 10.67 -11.24 -2.46
C SER A 140 11.46 -10.74 -1.27
N ILE A 141 11.55 -11.59 -0.24
CA ILE A 141 12.34 -11.37 0.97
C ILE A 141 13.34 -12.51 1.08
N TRP A 142 14.58 -12.20 1.44
CA TRP A 142 15.62 -13.18 1.67
C TRP A 142 16.30 -12.96 3.03
N PRO A 143 16.54 -14.00 3.84
CA PRO A 143 16.19 -15.40 3.62
C PRO A 143 14.69 -15.70 3.61
N ASN A 144 14.27 -16.78 2.93
CA ASN A 144 12.87 -17.25 2.93
C ASN A 144 12.46 -17.81 4.31
N ASP A 145 13.45 -18.29 5.05
CA ASP A 145 13.29 -18.84 6.39
C ASP A 145 13.32 -17.69 7.40
N ILE A 146 12.17 -17.50 8.06
CA ILE A 146 11.97 -16.40 9.00
C ILE A 146 12.95 -16.44 10.17
N GLU A 147 13.38 -17.63 10.59
CA GLU A 147 14.28 -17.80 11.74
C GLU A 147 15.67 -17.23 11.45
N LYS A 148 16.04 -17.12 10.17
CA LYS A 148 17.33 -16.58 9.72
C LYS A 148 17.31 -15.06 9.52
N ILE A 149 16.17 -14.42 9.71
CA ILE A 149 16.01 -12.96 9.59
C ILE A 149 16.69 -12.24 10.76
N CYS A 150 16.63 -12.83 11.96
CA CYS A 150 17.41 -12.39 13.10
C CYS A 150 18.69 -13.22 13.20
N LYS A 151 19.82 -12.58 13.51
CA LYS A 151 21.10 -13.24 13.75
C LYS A 151 21.70 -12.75 15.07
N PRO A 152 22.42 -13.60 15.80
CA PRO A 152 23.21 -13.14 16.93
C PRO A 152 24.25 -12.12 16.46
N LYS A 153 24.43 -11.07 17.23
CA LYS A 153 25.37 -9.99 16.94
C LYS A 153 26.79 -10.52 17.10
N SER A 154 27.66 -10.20 16.15
CA SER A 154 29.07 -10.60 16.23
C SER A 154 29.71 -10.04 17.49
N GLY A 155 30.14 -10.92 18.39
CA GLY A 155 30.76 -10.57 19.68
C GLY A 155 29.83 -10.61 20.89
N ASN A 156 28.51 -10.80 20.72
CA ASN A 156 27.58 -11.03 21.83
C ASN A 156 26.44 -11.97 21.38
N SER A 157 26.44 -13.21 21.88
CA SER A 157 25.43 -14.22 21.55
C SER A 157 24.03 -13.88 22.07
N ASP A 158 23.93 -13.00 23.05
CA ASP A 158 22.68 -12.69 23.75
C ASP A 158 21.93 -11.52 23.09
N GLU A 159 22.62 -10.76 22.22
CA GLU A 159 22.04 -9.69 21.43
C GLU A 159 21.72 -10.17 20.01
N PHE A 160 20.48 -9.96 19.57
CA PHE A 160 20.05 -10.28 18.21
C PHE A 160 19.96 -9.02 17.35
N ILE A 161 20.23 -9.17 16.07
CA ILE A 161 20.11 -8.12 15.05
C ILE A 161 19.34 -8.62 13.85
N TYR A 162 18.51 -7.75 13.27
CA TYR A 162 17.88 -8.03 11.98
C TYR A 162 18.90 -7.94 10.85
N SER A 163 18.85 -8.91 9.93
CA SER A 163 19.71 -9.01 8.76
C SER A 163 18.98 -9.75 7.63
N PHE A 164 18.30 -9.02 6.76
CA PHE A 164 17.61 -9.58 5.60
C PHE A 164 17.70 -8.65 4.39
N ALA A 165 17.25 -9.11 3.24
CA ALA A 165 17.21 -8.35 1.99
C ALA A 165 15.80 -8.39 1.40
N LEU A 166 15.34 -7.24 0.92
CA LEU A 166 14.11 -7.08 0.15
C LEU A 166 14.48 -6.96 -1.32
N THR A 167 13.92 -7.79 -2.19
CA THR A 167 13.98 -7.56 -3.63
C THR A 167 12.77 -6.75 -4.03
N VAL A 168 13.01 -5.55 -4.53
CA VAL A 168 11.96 -4.67 -5.06
C VAL A 168 12.05 -4.58 -6.58
N GLU A 169 10.93 -4.27 -7.23
CA GLU A 169 10.83 -4.17 -8.67
C GLU A 169 10.03 -2.95 -9.12
N GLU A 170 10.41 -2.43 -10.29
CA GLU A 170 9.75 -1.36 -11.02
C GLU A 170 9.80 -1.71 -12.51
N GLY A 171 8.67 -2.19 -13.06
CA GLY A 171 8.64 -2.69 -14.44
C GLY A 171 9.54 -3.91 -14.63
N SER A 172 10.53 -3.80 -15.52
CA SER A 172 11.53 -4.86 -15.77
C SER A 172 12.74 -4.79 -14.84
N GLU A 173 12.90 -3.70 -14.09
CA GLU A 173 14.06 -3.47 -13.24
C GLU A 173 13.83 -4.10 -11.86
N SER A 174 14.89 -4.63 -11.25
CA SER A 174 14.84 -5.15 -9.89
C SER A 174 16.08 -4.74 -9.09
N LEU A 175 15.89 -4.56 -7.78
CA LEU A 175 16.91 -4.07 -6.86
C LEU A 175 16.84 -4.83 -5.54
N SER A 176 17.99 -5.24 -5.01
CA SER A 176 18.09 -5.83 -3.68
C SER A 176 18.47 -4.78 -2.63
N ILE A 177 17.59 -4.56 -1.65
CA ILE A 177 17.74 -3.61 -0.56
C ILE A 177 18.04 -4.39 0.72
N ILE A 178 19.21 -4.14 1.31
CA ILE A 178 19.63 -4.74 2.57
C ILE A 178 18.97 -4.00 3.73
N VAL A 179 18.33 -4.74 4.62
CA VAL A 179 17.68 -4.24 5.83
C VAL A 179 18.44 -4.81 7.02
N TYR A 180 19.15 -3.94 7.76
CA TYR A 180 20.13 -4.37 8.76
C TYR A 180 20.20 -3.46 9.99
N GLY A 181 20.30 -4.09 11.17
CA GLY A 181 20.56 -3.42 12.46
C GLY A 181 19.49 -2.39 12.82
N LYS A 182 19.90 -1.21 13.32
CA LYS A 182 18.97 -0.14 13.73
C LYS A 182 18.00 0.32 12.64
N ASP A 183 18.43 0.31 11.37
CA ASP A 183 17.56 0.68 10.25
C ASP A 183 16.41 -0.35 10.10
N ALA A 184 16.69 -1.62 10.39
CA ALA A 184 15.70 -2.69 10.36
C ALA A 184 14.77 -2.67 11.57
N GLU A 185 15.27 -2.32 12.76
CA GLU A 185 14.44 -2.12 13.96
C GLU A 185 13.45 -0.96 13.76
N HIS A 186 13.91 0.12 13.12
CA HIS A 186 13.04 1.23 12.74
C HIS A 186 11.98 0.79 11.71
N PHE A 187 12.38 -0.01 10.72
CA PHE A 187 11.47 -0.55 9.72
C PHE A 187 10.41 -1.46 10.34
N LEU A 188 10.81 -2.38 11.21
CA LEU A 188 9.93 -3.36 11.89
C LEU A 188 9.45 -2.85 13.26
N HIS A 189 9.01 -1.60 13.32
CA HIS A 189 8.63 -0.97 14.58
C HIS A 189 7.64 -1.81 15.40
N GLY A 190 7.92 -1.92 16.71
CA GLY A 190 7.14 -2.72 17.65
C GLY A 190 7.54 -4.20 17.73
N ILE A 191 8.53 -4.66 16.94
CA ILE A 191 9.11 -6.01 17.08
C ILE A 191 10.60 -5.84 17.37
N PRO A 192 11.04 -6.06 18.62
CA PRO A 192 12.46 -6.04 18.92
C PRO A 192 13.16 -7.26 18.29
N PRO A 193 14.43 -7.13 17.87
CA PRO A 193 15.19 -8.25 17.38
C PRO A 193 15.41 -9.24 18.53
N CYS A 194 14.97 -10.48 18.34
CA CYS A 194 15.09 -11.56 19.30
C CYS A 194 15.44 -12.86 18.57
N ASP A 195 15.73 -13.89 19.33
CA ASP A 195 15.78 -15.25 18.81
C ASP A 195 14.38 -15.66 18.31
N LEU A 196 14.25 -15.83 17.00
CA LEU A 196 13.00 -16.21 16.35
C LEU A 196 12.73 -17.71 16.42
N SER A 197 13.73 -18.53 16.81
CA SER A 197 13.53 -19.96 17.04
C SER A 197 12.79 -20.24 18.35
N SER A 198 12.98 -19.38 19.36
CA SER A 198 12.32 -19.49 20.67
C SER A 198 11.09 -18.59 20.82
N SER A 199 11.04 -17.42 20.18
CA SER A 199 9.91 -16.49 20.30
C SER A 199 8.83 -16.69 19.25
N THR A 200 7.81 -17.51 19.58
CA THR A 200 6.68 -17.77 18.68
C THR A 200 5.89 -16.50 18.33
N SER A 201 5.65 -15.62 19.31
CA SER A 201 4.86 -14.39 19.09
C SER A 201 5.52 -13.43 18.11
N SER A 202 6.82 -13.18 18.26
CA SER A 202 7.59 -12.32 17.34
C SER A 202 7.67 -12.93 15.94
N LYS A 203 7.87 -14.25 15.87
CA LYS A 203 7.89 -15.01 14.61
C LYS A 203 6.57 -14.87 13.85
N THR A 204 5.45 -15.17 14.49
CA THR A 204 4.12 -15.09 13.86
C THR A 204 3.78 -13.65 13.42
N LEU A 205 4.12 -12.65 14.22
CA LEU A 205 3.87 -11.25 13.84
C LEU A 205 4.73 -10.83 12.64
N LEU A 206 5.99 -11.27 12.58
CA LEU A 206 6.88 -10.98 11.46
C LEU A 206 6.43 -11.69 10.18
N GLU A 207 6.04 -12.97 10.27
CA GLU A 207 5.45 -13.74 9.17
C GLU A 207 4.21 -13.03 8.62
N LYS A 208 3.34 -12.55 9.50
CA LYS A 208 2.12 -11.82 9.11
C LYS A 208 2.46 -10.55 8.33
N ARG A 209 3.39 -9.73 8.86
CA ARG A 209 3.82 -8.48 8.19
C ARG A 209 4.49 -8.75 6.85
N PHE A 210 5.34 -9.76 6.76
CA PHE A 210 6.02 -10.15 5.52
C PHE A 210 5.06 -10.72 4.49
N ALA A 211 4.11 -11.56 4.90
CA ALA A 211 3.06 -12.06 4.04
C ALA A 211 2.19 -10.92 3.50
N ALA A 212 1.82 -9.96 4.35
CA ALA A 212 1.05 -8.79 3.93
C ALA A 212 1.85 -7.89 2.97
N LEU A 213 3.15 -7.69 3.21
CA LEU A 213 4.05 -6.94 2.32
C LEU A 213 4.24 -7.62 0.95
N LEU A 214 4.31 -8.96 0.91
CA LEU A 214 4.45 -9.72 -0.33
C LEU A 214 3.13 -9.85 -1.11
N LYS A 215 1.99 -9.88 -0.41
CA LYS A 215 0.66 -9.93 -1.02
C LYS A 215 0.23 -8.56 -1.58
N ALA A 216 0.81 -7.49 -1.07
CA ALA A 216 0.55 -6.14 -1.54
C ALA A 216 0.90 -5.98 -3.03
N SER A 217 -0.08 -5.54 -3.82
CA SER A 217 0.11 -5.23 -5.25
C SER A 217 0.60 -3.79 -5.47
N ASN A 218 0.46 -2.92 -4.46
CA ASN A 218 0.92 -1.55 -4.52
C ASN A 218 2.44 -1.46 -4.43
N ALA A 219 2.98 -0.42 -5.05
CA ALA A 219 4.35 -0.01 -4.85
C ALA A 219 4.46 0.92 -3.64
N PHE A 220 5.67 0.99 -3.10
CA PHE A 220 5.99 1.57 -1.81
C PHE A 220 7.12 2.57 -1.95
N HIS A 221 7.11 3.59 -1.10
CA HIS A 221 8.24 4.49 -0.95
C HIS A 221 9.38 3.81 -0.20
N TRP A 222 10.59 3.86 -0.75
CA TRP A 222 11.81 3.34 -0.13
C TRP A 222 12.89 4.41 -0.08
N CYS A 223 13.51 4.57 1.09
CA CYS A 223 14.72 5.38 1.24
C CYS A 223 15.93 4.45 1.31
N ILE A 224 16.82 4.55 0.32
CA ILE A 224 17.97 3.65 0.17
C ILE A 224 19.29 4.41 0.00
N LYS A 225 20.36 3.88 0.59
CA LYS A 225 21.72 4.40 0.44
C LYS A 225 22.59 3.39 -0.30
N SER A 226 23.27 3.83 -1.35
CA SER A 226 24.26 3.03 -2.06
C SER A 226 25.60 3.08 -1.34
N TYR A 227 26.33 1.97 -1.37
CA TYR A 227 27.70 1.86 -0.87
C TYR A 227 28.48 0.80 -1.65
N SER A 228 29.78 1.01 -1.79
CA SER A 228 30.68 0.10 -2.48
C SER A 228 31.20 -0.97 -1.53
N VAL A 229 31.25 -2.22 -2.01
CA VAL A 229 31.83 -3.35 -1.30
C VAL A 229 32.91 -3.95 -2.19
N SER A 230 34.11 -4.14 -1.63
CA SER A 230 35.18 -4.89 -2.28
C SER A 230 34.80 -6.37 -2.34
N LEU A 231 34.71 -6.93 -3.54
CA LEU A 231 34.51 -8.37 -3.69
C LEU A 231 35.82 -9.11 -3.36
N PRO A 232 35.75 -10.29 -2.72
CA PRO A 232 36.94 -11.11 -2.52
C PRO A 232 37.56 -11.46 -3.87
N SER A 233 38.88 -11.32 -3.98
CA SER A 233 39.66 -11.59 -5.19
C SER A 233 39.62 -13.07 -5.56
N GLY A 234 38.55 -13.53 -6.19
CA GLY A 234 38.49 -14.86 -6.81
C GLY A 234 39.13 -14.82 -8.19
N ARG A 235 40.31 -15.44 -8.35
CA ARG A 235 41.08 -15.77 -9.60
C ARG A 235 41.14 -14.76 -10.76
N SER A 236 40.57 -13.57 -10.64
CA SER A 236 40.54 -12.51 -11.64
C SER A 236 41.46 -11.37 -11.21
N VAL A 237 42.19 -10.82 -12.18
CA VAL A 237 43.31 -9.89 -12.02
C VAL A 237 42.86 -8.48 -11.58
N CYS A 238 41.55 -8.22 -11.51
CA CYS A 238 41.01 -6.93 -11.07
C CYS A 238 40.09 -7.11 -9.84
N PRO A 239 40.34 -6.43 -8.70
CA PRO A 239 39.41 -6.43 -7.58
C PRO A 239 38.10 -5.76 -8.00
N GLY A 240 37.06 -6.56 -8.19
CA GLY A 240 35.72 -6.06 -8.54
C GLY A 240 35.13 -5.28 -7.37
N THR A 241 34.63 -4.08 -7.64
CA THR A 241 33.82 -3.33 -6.67
C THR A 241 32.35 -3.56 -7.00
N ALA A 242 31.55 -3.98 -6.02
CA ALA A 242 30.11 -4.15 -6.17
C ALA A 242 29.36 -3.04 -5.41
N VAL A 243 28.37 -2.44 -6.04
CA VAL A 243 27.46 -1.50 -5.38
C VAL A 243 26.35 -2.29 -4.68
N ARG A 244 26.10 -1.96 -3.41
CA ARG A 244 25.03 -2.51 -2.58
C ARG A 244 24.15 -1.39 -2.08
N TYR A 245 22.90 -1.72 -1.75
CA TYR A 245 21.90 -0.77 -1.31
C TYR A 245 21.37 -1.16 0.06
N ARG A 246 21.27 -0.18 0.96
CA ARG A 246 20.76 -0.40 2.32
C ARG A 246 19.60 0.53 2.62
N LEU A 247 18.58 -0.01 3.29
CA LEU A 247 17.43 0.75 3.76
C LEU A 247 17.84 1.76 4.85
N PHE A 248 17.20 2.92 4.86
CA PHE A 248 17.26 3.88 5.97
C PHE A 248 15.93 4.66 6.04
N ASP A 249 15.64 5.31 7.17
CA ASP A 249 14.50 6.23 7.33
C ASP A 249 13.17 5.75 6.67
N THR A 250 12.86 4.46 6.77
CA THR A 250 11.64 3.87 6.21
C THR A 250 11.00 3.00 7.28
N LEU A 251 9.72 3.23 7.56
CA LEU A 251 8.91 2.53 8.55
C LEU A 251 7.87 1.64 7.85
N LEU A 252 7.68 0.41 8.31
CA LEU A 252 6.60 -0.46 7.87
C LEU A 252 5.39 -0.28 8.82
N GLN A 253 4.26 0.17 8.28
CA GLN A 253 3.02 0.31 9.02
C GLN A 253 1.98 -0.67 8.46
N CYS A 254 1.40 -1.47 9.35
CA CYS A 254 0.33 -2.41 9.05
C CYS A 254 -0.93 -1.96 9.80
N SER A 255 -2.07 -1.90 9.10
CA SER A 255 -3.38 -1.53 9.66
C SER A 255 -4.42 -2.61 9.45
#